data_AF-A0A5A7MXW8-F1
#
_entry.id   AF-A0A5A7MXW8-F1
#
_cell.length_a   1.000
_cell.length_b   1.000
_cell.length_c   1.000
_cell.angle_alpha   90.00
_cell.angle_beta   90.00
_cell.angle_gamma   90.00
#
_symmetry.space_group_name_H-M   'P 1'
#
loop_
_entity.id
_entity.type
_entity.pdbx_description
1 polymer ?
#
loop_
_entity_poly.entity_id
_entity_poly.type
_entity_poly.pdbx_seq_one_letter_code
_entity_poly.pdbx_strand_id
1 'polypeptide(L)'
;MTNQLADILSDPHWFLHSVSKDLSSFTFLRLERDQLTAPAFLDATLQKQAADQCHIPTSAVAQYGAGQALPPYYIFHSAFCCSTLLARCMDLSGAFLALKEPNA
;
A
#
# COMPACT_ATOMS: atom_id res chain seq x y z
N MET A 1 18.20 -0.26 10.27
CA MET A 1 18.82 -1.21 9.32
C MET A 1 18.35 -0.82 7.94
N THR A 2 19.23 -0.58 6.98
CA THR A 2 18.86 -0.28 5.60
C THR A 2 18.55 -1.59 4.88
N ASN A 3 17.27 -1.93 4.75
CA ASN A 3 16.84 -3.04 3.90
C ASN A 3 17.14 -2.69 2.44
N GLN A 4 17.64 -3.66 1.66
CA GLN A 4 17.85 -3.42 0.23
C GLN A 4 16.49 -3.40 -0.49
N LEU A 5 16.39 -2.62 -1.55
CA LEU A 5 15.16 -2.47 -2.33
C LEU A 5 14.61 -3.83 -2.82
N ALA A 6 15.49 -4.76 -3.21
CA ALA A 6 15.08 -6.09 -3.65
C ALA A 6 14.33 -6.86 -2.54
N ASP A 7 14.81 -6.78 -1.30
CA ASP A 7 14.18 -7.43 -0.14
C ASP A 7 12.78 -6.85 0.10
N ILE A 8 12.67 -5.53 0.07
CA ILE A 8 11.41 -4.79 0.24
C ILE A 8 10.40 -5.18 -0.85
N LEU A 9 10.81 -5.23 -2.11
CA LEU A 9 9.91 -5.55 -3.22
C LEU A 9 9.53 -7.03 -3.28
N SER A 10 10.32 -7.91 -2.66
CA SER A 10 10.03 -9.35 -2.59
C SER A 10 9.08 -9.75 -1.46
N ASP A 11 8.94 -8.90 -0.42
CA ASP A 11 8.09 -9.17 0.73
C ASP A 11 6.77 -8.37 0.63
N PRO A 12 5.61 -9.04 0.50
CA PRO A 12 4.31 -8.39 0.32
C PRO A 12 3.83 -7.59 1.54
N HIS A 13 4.52 -7.66 2.68
CA HIS A 13 4.21 -6.84 3.85
C HIS A 13 4.73 -5.40 3.72
N TRP A 14 5.59 -5.09 2.74
CA TRP A 14 6.05 -3.74 2.50
C TRP A 14 5.13 -2.98 1.56
N PHE A 15 4.46 -1.95 2.09
CA PHE A 15 3.54 -1.09 1.35
C PHE A 15 4.15 0.28 1.10
N LEU A 16 4.06 0.76 -0.14
CA LEU A 16 4.34 2.16 -0.44
C LEU A 16 3.29 3.05 0.23
N HIS A 17 3.72 3.86 1.19
CA HIS A 17 2.83 4.71 1.97
C HIS A 17 2.81 6.15 1.47
N SER A 18 3.99 6.71 1.15
CA SER A 18 4.09 8.10 0.74
C SER A 18 5.32 8.37 -0.12
N VAL A 19 5.28 9.49 -0.83
CA VAL A 19 6.42 10.07 -1.53
C VAL A 19 6.75 11.41 -0.87
N SER A 20 8.05 11.73 -0.75
CA SER A 20 8.48 13.03 -0.23
C SER A 20 8.04 14.16 -1.16
N LYS A 21 7.88 15.37 -0.62
CA LYS A 21 7.38 16.54 -1.39
C LYS A 21 8.28 16.92 -2.57
N ASP A 22 9.58 16.67 -2.44
CA ASP A 22 10.61 16.87 -3.46
C ASP A 22 10.74 15.67 -4.42
N LEU A 23 9.91 14.64 -4.25
CA LEU A 23 9.91 13.40 -5.04
C LEU A 23 11.25 12.66 -5.04
N SER A 24 12.09 12.88 -4.02
CA SER A 24 13.41 12.28 -3.91
C SER A 24 13.40 10.92 -3.21
N SER A 25 12.37 10.64 -2.41
CA SER A 25 12.26 9.40 -1.65
C SER A 25 10.83 8.87 -1.53
N PHE A 26 10.72 7.55 -1.50
CA PHE A 26 9.52 6.82 -1.13
C PHE A 26 9.63 6.31 0.30
N THR A 27 8.54 6.38 1.05
CA THR A 27 8.42 5.75 2.37
C THR A 27 7.63 4.46 2.22
N PHE A 28 8.25 3.35 2.61
CA PHE A 28 7.61 2.06 2.72
C PHE A 28 7.35 1.72 4.19
N LEU A 29 6.21 1.13 4.47
CA LEU A 29 5.82 0.65 5.78
C LEU A 29 5.68 -0.87 5.74
N ARG A 30 6.20 -1.55 6.77
CA ARG A 30 5.96 -2.98 6.96
C ARG A 30 4.68 -3.16 7.77
N LEU A 31 3.64 -3.66 7.11
CA LEU A 31 2.30 -3.81 7.65
C LEU A 31 1.81 -5.25 7.51
N GLU A 32 1.12 -5.72 8.54
CA GLU A 32 0.35 -6.96 8.47
C GLU A 32 -0.96 -6.75 7.72
N ARG A 33 -1.47 -7.81 7.07
CA ARG A 33 -2.71 -7.73 6.29
C ARG A 33 -3.87 -7.11 7.08
N ASP A 34 -4.05 -7.53 8.32
CA ASP A 34 -5.15 -7.06 9.17
C ASP A 34 -5.08 -5.55 9.45
N GLN A 35 -3.88 -4.96 9.40
CA GLN A 35 -3.70 -3.52 9.58
C GLN A 35 -4.22 -2.73 8.37
N LEU A 36 -4.25 -3.34 7.18
CA LEU A 36 -4.75 -2.72 5.94
C LEU A 36 -6.26 -2.91 5.75
N THR A 37 -6.82 -3.99 6.32
CA THR A 37 -8.21 -4.39 6.08
C THR A 37 -9.15 -3.94 7.21
N ALA A 38 -8.65 -3.80 8.44
CA ALA A 38 -9.45 -3.37 9.59
C ALA A 38 -9.97 -1.93 9.49
N PRO A 39 -9.16 -0.93 9.09
CA PRO A 39 -9.65 0.44 8.90
C PRO A 39 -10.69 0.52 7.77
N ALA A 40 -11.61 1.49 7.89
CA ALA A 40 -12.55 1.79 6.81
C ALA A 40 -11.83 2.37 5.58
N PHE A 41 -10.75 3.13 5.80
CA PHE A 41 -9.97 3.79 4.77
C PHE A 41 -8.48 3.74 5.10
N LEU A 42 -7.62 3.82 4.09
CA LEU A 42 -6.19 4.06 4.25
C LEU A 42 -5.98 5.50 4.74
N ASP A 43 -5.27 5.66 5.85
CA ASP A 43 -5.00 6.98 6.42
C ASP A 43 -3.61 7.06 7.08
N ALA A 44 -3.30 8.22 7.65
CA ALA A 44 -2.03 8.49 8.31
C ALA A 44 -1.79 7.67 9.60
N THR A 45 -2.80 6.95 10.11
CA THR A 45 -2.64 6.12 11.32
C THR A 45 -1.85 4.84 11.03
N LEU A 46 -1.81 4.38 9.78
CA LEU A 46 -1.04 3.20 9.36
C LEU A 46 0.45 3.33 9.72
N GLN A 47 1.02 4.52 9.57
CA GLN A 47 2.42 4.77 9.96
C GLN A 47 2.67 4.51 11.45
N LYS A 48 1.70 4.77 12.32
CA LYS A 48 1.81 4.52 13.77
C LYS A 48 1.69 3.04 14.12
N GLN A 49 1.13 2.23 13.23
CA GLN A 49 0.89 0.80 13.41
C GLN A 49 1.97 -0.06 12.75
N ALA A 50 2.79 0.53 11.86
CA ALA A 50 3.83 -0.17 11.13
C ALA A 50 4.88 -0.76 12.08
N ALA A 51 5.21 -2.04 11.85
CA ALA A 51 6.26 -2.72 12.60
C ALA A 51 7.65 -2.18 12.23
N ASP A 52 7.80 -1.73 10.99
CA ASP A 52 9.03 -1.13 10.47
C ASP A 52 8.70 -0.11 9.37
N GLN A 53 9.65 0.80 9.11
CA GLN A 53 9.56 1.76 8.01
C GLN A 53 10.94 1.97 7.40
N CYS A 54 10.98 2.20 6.09
CA CYS A 54 12.21 2.57 5.41
C CYS A 54 11.97 3.61 4.32
N HIS A 55 13.01 4.39 4.04
CA HIS A 55 13.02 5.39 2.98
C HIS A 55 13.92 4.93 1.85
N ILE A 56 13.38 4.89 0.63
CA ILE A 56 14.10 4.47 -0.56
C ILE A 56 14.18 5.64 -1.54
N PRO A 57 15.37 6.00 -2.04
CA PRO A 57 15.49 7.00 -3.09
C PRO A 57 14.67 6.62 -4.33
N THR A 58 13.93 7.57 -4.88
CA THR A 58 13.12 7.32 -6.09
C THR A 58 13.99 6.87 -7.28
N SER A 59 15.24 7.35 -7.34
CA SER A 59 16.24 6.90 -8.32
C SER A 59 16.58 5.41 -8.21
N ALA A 60 16.64 4.85 -7.01
CA ALA A 60 16.89 3.42 -6.80
C ALA A 60 15.70 2.57 -7.29
N VAL A 61 14.47 3.04 -7.05
CA VAL A 61 13.25 2.38 -7.56
C VAL A 61 13.19 2.43 -9.09
N ALA A 62 13.51 3.57 -9.69
CA ALA A 62 13.53 3.72 -11.15
C ALA A 62 14.53 2.77 -11.84
N GLN A 63 15.65 2.46 -11.18
CA GLN A 63 16.66 1.52 -11.69
C GLN A 63 16.23 0.06 -11.62
N TYR A 64 15.31 -0.29 -10.71
CA TYR A 64 14.81 -1.67 -10.56
C TYR A 64 13.93 -2.11 -11.73
N GLY A 65 13.30 -1.16 -12.43
CA GLY A 65 12.42 -1.41 -13.56
C GLY A 65 11.02 -1.87 -13.16
N ALA A 66 10.08 -1.81 -14.10
CA ALA A 66 8.72 -2.28 -13.88
C ALA A 66 8.69 -3.83 -13.93
N GLY A 67 8.34 -4.46 -12.81
CA GLY A 67 8.05 -5.89 -12.78
C GLY A 67 6.78 -6.25 -13.56
N GLN A 68 6.58 -7.54 -13.82
CA GLN A 68 5.31 -8.05 -14.37
C GLN A 68 4.27 -8.18 -13.25
N ALA A 69 3.77 -7.05 -12.74
CA ALA A 69 2.62 -7.05 -11.85
C ALA A 69 1.32 -7.00 -12.66
N LEU A 70 0.30 -7.75 -12.23
CA LEU A 70 -1.04 -7.56 -12.76
C LEU A 70 -1.54 -6.16 -12.35
N PRO A 71 -2.19 -5.42 -13.27
CA PRO A 71 -2.75 -4.13 -12.91
C PRO A 71 -3.83 -4.30 -11.83
N PRO A 72 -3.95 -3.36 -10.87
CA PRO A 72 -5.00 -3.41 -9.88
C PRO A 72 -6.38 -3.21 -10.53
N TYR A 73 -7.41 -3.80 -9.90
CA TYR A 73 -8.81 -3.55 -10.25
C TYR A 73 -9.36 -2.39 -9.44
N TYR A 74 -10.09 -1.48 -10.09
CA TYR A 74 -10.65 -0.29 -9.46
C TYR A 74 -12.18 -0.37 -9.36
N ILE A 75 -12.72 0.05 -8.21
CA ILE A 75 -14.14 0.29 -8.00
C ILE A 75 -14.35 1.79 -7.81
N PHE A 76 -14.79 2.48 -8.86
CA PHE A 76 -15.19 3.89 -8.76
C PHE A 76 -16.63 3.99 -8.28
N HIS A 77 -16.90 4.91 -7.35
CA HIS A 77 -18.20 5.00 -6.71
C HIS A 77 -18.51 6.40 -6.19
N SER A 78 -19.79 6.67 -5.90
CA SER A 78 -20.23 7.85 -5.14
C SER A 78 -20.35 7.53 -3.64
N ALA A 79 -20.54 8.54 -2.79
CA ALA A 79 -20.77 8.33 -1.37
C ALA A 79 -22.08 7.55 -1.11
N PHE A 80 -22.11 6.76 -0.03
CA PHE A 80 -23.31 6.05 0.46
C PHE A 80 -23.92 5.00 -0.50
N CYS A 81 -23.13 4.41 -1.39
CA CYS A 81 -23.57 3.35 -2.31
C CYS A 81 -23.15 1.93 -1.88
N CYS A 82 -22.82 1.72 -0.59
CA CYS A 82 -22.32 0.44 -0.06
C CYS A 82 -20.99 -0.06 -0.66
N SER A 83 -20.18 0.81 -1.27
CA SER A 83 -18.88 0.42 -1.84
C SER A 83 -17.91 -0.15 -0.80
N THR A 84 -17.90 0.38 0.43
CA THR A 84 -17.08 -0.17 1.53
C THR A 84 -17.51 -1.58 1.91
N LEU A 85 -18.81 -1.88 1.87
CA LEU A 85 -19.32 -3.24 2.09
C LEU A 85 -18.87 -4.17 0.96
N LEU A 86 -19.02 -3.75 -0.29
CA LEU A 86 -18.58 -4.52 -1.45
C LEU A 86 -17.08 -4.81 -1.40
N ALA A 87 -16.25 -3.80 -1.08
CA ALA A 87 -14.81 -3.95 -0.92
C ALA A 87 -14.47 -5.00 0.15
N ARG A 88 -15.17 -5.00 1.29
CA ARG A 88 -15.00 -6.03 2.33
C ARG A 88 -15.42 -7.43 1.88
N CYS A 89 -16.47 -7.54 1.08
CA CYS A 89 -16.89 -8.83 0.51
C CYS A 89 -15.89 -9.38 -0.51
N MET A 90 -15.18 -8.51 -1.22
CA MET A 90 -14.14 -8.89 -2.19
C MET A 90 -12.79 -9.17 -1.52
N ASP A 91 -12.59 -8.71 -0.29
CA ASP A 91 -11.36 -8.94 0.47
C ASP A 91 -11.24 -10.41 0.86
N LEU A 92 -10.35 -11.14 0.18
CA LEU A 92 -10.18 -12.59 0.34
C LEU A 92 -8.70 -12.92 0.53
N SER A 93 -8.35 -13.43 1.71
CA SER A 93 -6.97 -13.82 2.03
C SER A 93 -6.44 -14.84 1.03
N GLY A 94 -5.22 -14.61 0.54
CA GLY A 94 -4.58 -15.42 -0.51
C GLY A 94 -5.06 -15.16 -1.94
N ALA A 95 -6.05 -14.29 -2.16
CA ALA A 95 -6.57 -13.99 -3.50
C ALA A 95 -6.65 -12.49 -3.80
N PHE A 96 -7.40 -11.72 -3.00
CA PHE A 96 -7.67 -10.31 -3.24
C PHE A 96 -7.45 -9.48 -1.98
N LEU A 97 -6.71 -8.38 -2.09
CA LEU A 97 -6.60 -7.36 -1.05
C LEU A 97 -7.43 -6.15 -1.48
N ALA A 98 -8.44 -5.78 -0.68
CA ALA A 98 -9.29 -4.64 -0.99
C ALA A 98 -8.84 -3.39 -0.21
N LEU A 99 -8.19 -2.46 -0.91
CA LEU A 99 -7.79 -1.16 -0.37
C LEU A 99 -8.88 -0.12 -0.61
N LYS A 100 -9.06 0.79 0.35
CA LYS A 100 -10.13 1.79 0.35
C LYS A 100 -9.49 3.14 0.58
N GLU A 101 -9.41 3.97 -0.46
CA GLU A 101 -8.82 5.30 -0.34
C GLU A 101 -9.90 6.30 0.10
N PRO A 102 -9.58 7.25 1.00
CA PRO A 102 -10.46 8.38 1.27
C PRO A 102 -10.53 9.28 0.03
N ASN A 103 -11.53 10.16 -0.02
CA ASN A 103 -11.60 11.17 -1.07
C ASN A 103 -10.29 11.99 -1.08
N ALA A 104 -9.74 12.17 -2.28
CA ALA A 104 -8.61 13.06 -2.56
C ALA A 104 -8.95 14.53 -2.28
#